data_AF-A0A3M1ZR30-F1
#
_entry.id   AF-A0A3M1ZR30-F1
#
_cell.length_a   1.000
_cell.length_b   1.000
_cell.length_c   1.000
_cell.angle_alpha   90.00
_cell.angle_beta   90.00
_cell.angle_gamma   90.00
#
_symmetry.space_group_name_H-M   'P 1'
#
loop_
_entity.id
_entity.type
_entity.pdbx_description
1 polymer ?
#
loop_
_entity_poly.entity_id
_entity_poly.type
_entity_poly.pdbx_seq_one_letter_code
_entity_poly.pdbx_strand_id
1 'polypeptide(L)'
;PAEISGLAVAPSYESVSLLLILNLVRLMYHYAGKIGVTDLVVACHPRHARLYKRLFGFEQMGPLRTYRAVNDAPAVALRLCLADTEERYRAEYGAGEGLHGFFFRQLVAPPLEPLRAGAMDPAAARQLLALRPDLVEALEAGDPGLVGRLTGWHLPTARRFLPEPPTGWMPAFVAA
;
A
#
# COMPACT_ATOMS: atom_id res chain seq x y z
N PRO A 1 13.35 2.05 12.72
CA PRO A 1 12.82 2.37 11.37
C PRO A 1 13.20 1.28 10.36
N ALA A 2 12.33 1.01 9.38
CA ALA A 2 12.58 0.13 8.23
C ALA A 2 12.22 0.84 6.92
N GLU A 3 13.01 0.62 5.86
CA GLU A 3 12.78 1.22 4.55
C GLU A 3 11.99 0.29 3.63
N ILE A 4 10.96 0.85 2.99
CA ILE A 4 10.25 0.22 1.88
C ILE A 4 10.95 0.64 0.59
N SER A 5 11.49 -0.34 -0.14
CA SER A 5 12.13 -0.14 -1.44
C SER A 5 11.58 -1.13 -2.47
N GLY A 6 11.74 -0.80 -3.76
CA GLY A 6 11.41 -1.73 -4.86
C GLY A 6 9.92 -2.04 -5.05
N LEU A 7 9.00 -1.26 -4.50
CA LEU A 7 7.56 -1.47 -4.71
C LEU A 7 7.19 -1.22 -6.18
N ALA A 8 6.85 -2.29 -6.91
CA ALA A 8 6.53 -2.25 -8.31
C ALA A 8 5.37 -3.21 -8.64
N VAL A 9 4.61 -2.86 -9.68
CA VAL A 9 3.58 -3.71 -10.27
C VAL A 9 3.91 -3.82 -11.76
N ALA A 10 3.87 -5.03 -12.31
CA ALA A 10 4.11 -5.23 -13.74
C ALA A 10 2.97 -4.60 -14.56
N PRO A 11 3.25 -4.02 -15.75
CA PRO A 11 2.24 -3.34 -16.56
C PRO A 11 1.02 -4.20 -16.92
N SER A 12 1.18 -5.53 -17.01
CA SER A 12 0.09 -6.48 -17.25
C SER A 12 -1.00 -6.47 -16.16
N TYR A 13 -0.73 -5.88 -15.00
CA TYR A 13 -1.66 -5.77 -13.87
C TYR A 13 -2.08 -4.31 -13.60
N GLU A 14 -2.00 -3.42 -14.59
CA GLU A 14 -2.33 -2.00 -14.43
C GLU A 14 -3.75 -1.79 -13.88
N SER A 15 -4.73 -2.56 -14.39
CA SER A 15 -6.15 -2.47 -13.99
C SER A 15 -6.40 -2.75 -12.50
N VAL A 16 -5.49 -3.51 -11.86
CA VAL A 16 -5.56 -3.91 -10.46
C VAL A 16 -4.39 -3.37 -9.62
N SER A 17 -3.55 -2.52 -10.19
CA SER A 17 -2.30 -2.02 -9.59
C SER A 17 -2.50 -1.34 -8.24
N LEU A 18 -3.56 -0.53 -8.10
CA LEU A 18 -3.89 0.11 -6.83
C LEU A 18 -4.21 -0.93 -5.75
N LEU A 19 -4.99 -1.96 -6.07
CA LEU A 19 -5.35 -3.01 -5.11
C LEU A 19 -4.11 -3.78 -4.65
N LEU A 20 -3.20 -4.08 -5.58
CA LEU A 20 -1.92 -4.69 -5.26
C LEU A 20 -1.11 -3.84 -4.29
N ILE A 21 -0.93 -2.55 -4.61
CA ILE A 21 -0.18 -1.62 -3.77
C ILE A 21 -0.83 -1.49 -2.38
N LEU A 22 -2.17 -1.39 -2.30
CA LEU A 22 -2.90 -1.35 -1.03
C LEU A 22 -2.62 -2.58 -0.16
N ASN A 23 -2.70 -3.78 -0.74
CA ASN A 23 -2.45 -5.02 -0.01
C ASN A 23 -0.97 -5.18 0.39
N LEU A 24 -0.04 -4.80 -0.48
CA LEU A 24 1.39 -4.85 -0.17
C LEU A 24 1.76 -3.88 0.96
N VAL A 25 1.25 -2.65 0.94
CA VAL A 25 1.50 -1.68 2.03
C VAL A 25 0.85 -2.13 3.34
N ARG A 26 -0.39 -2.65 3.28
CA ARG A 26 -1.04 -3.27 4.44
C ARG A 26 -0.18 -4.40 5.00
N LEU A 27 0.31 -5.30 4.15
CA LEU A 27 1.17 -6.38 4.56
C LEU A 27 2.45 -5.86 5.24
N MET A 28 3.13 -4.88 4.64
CA MET A 28 4.33 -4.28 5.21
C MET A 28 4.07 -3.63 6.58
N TYR A 29 2.93 -2.95 6.76
CA TYR A 29 2.50 -2.39 8.05
C TYR A 29 2.38 -3.46 9.13
N HIS A 30 1.61 -4.53 8.87
CA HIS A 30 1.39 -5.61 9.84
C HIS A 30 2.68 -6.37 10.13
N TYR A 31 3.48 -6.64 9.10
CA TYR A 31 4.77 -7.32 9.25
C TYR A 31 5.73 -6.48 10.12
N ALA A 32 5.86 -5.19 9.83
CA ALA A 32 6.70 -4.26 10.58
C ALA A 32 6.30 -4.21 12.07
N GLY A 33 5.00 -4.14 12.37
CA GLY A 33 4.51 -4.22 13.75
C GLY A 33 4.88 -5.53 14.45
N LYS A 34 4.80 -6.68 13.76
CA LYS A 34 5.17 -7.99 14.32
C LYS A 34 6.65 -8.11 14.67
N ILE A 35 7.53 -7.47 13.92
CA ILE A 35 8.99 -7.50 14.15
C ILE A 35 9.50 -6.33 15.00
N GLY A 36 8.61 -5.53 15.59
CA GLY A 36 8.98 -4.42 16.49
C GLY A 36 9.55 -3.19 15.79
N VAL A 37 9.30 -3.02 14.50
CA VAL A 37 9.63 -1.76 13.79
C VAL A 37 8.68 -0.67 14.28
N THR A 38 9.22 0.54 14.47
CA THR A 38 8.48 1.73 14.92
C THR A 38 8.02 2.62 13.77
N ASP A 39 8.76 2.60 12.67
CA ASP A 39 8.59 3.52 11.55
C ASP A 39 8.85 2.83 10.22
N LEU A 40 7.94 3.04 9.26
CA LEU A 40 8.20 2.73 7.86
C LEU A 40 8.60 4.01 7.13
N VAL A 41 9.68 3.96 6.36
CA VAL A 41 10.13 5.08 5.53
C VAL A 41 10.17 4.69 4.06
N VAL A 42 9.91 5.64 3.18
CA VAL A 42 9.98 5.44 1.73
C VAL A 42 10.50 6.69 1.05
N ALA A 43 11.35 6.52 0.04
CA ALA A 43 11.68 7.57 -0.91
C ALA A 43 10.88 7.33 -2.20
N CYS A 44 10.00 8.27 -2.56
CA CYS A 44 9.17 8.12 -3.75
C CYS A 44 9.20 9.37 -4.63
N HIS A 45 8.95 9.19 -5.93
CA HIS A 45 8.77 10.29 -6.85
C HIS A 45 7.60 11.20 -6.39
N PRO A 46 7.70 12.54 -6.50
CA PRO A 46 6.66 13.47 -6.02
C PRO A 46 5.25 13.19 -6.54
N ARG A 47 5.15 12.70 -7.78
CA ARG A 47 3.88 12.26 -8.39
C ARG A 47 3.11 11.22 -7.56
N HIS A 48 3.83 10.37 -6.82
CA HIS A 48 3.25 9.30 -6.00
C HIS A 48 3.09 9.70 -4.54
N ALA A 49 3.71 10.80 -4.09
CA ALA A 49 3.69 11.20 -2.69
C ALA A 49 2.26 11.47 -2.18
N ARG A 50 1.37 12.00 -3.03
CA ARG A 50 -0.04 12.23 -2.67
C ARG A 50 -0.77 10.93 -2.34
N LEU A 51 -0.50 9.86 -3.09
CA LEU A 51 -1.06 8.53 -2.84
C LEU A 51 -0.64 8.03 -1.46
N TYR A 52 0.66 8.12 -1.15
CA TYR A 52 1.20 7.65 0.13
C TYR A 52 0.66 8.42 1.33
N LYS A 53 0.53 9.75 1.19
CA LYS A 53 -0.03 10.60 2.25
C LYS A 53 -1.51 10.28 2.50
N ARG A 54 -2.32 10.22 1.44
CA ARG A 54 -3.77 10.04 1.57
C ARG A 54 -4.16 8.60 1.91
N LEU A 55 -3.65 7.61 1.19
CA LEU A 55 -4.12 6.22 1.37
C LEU A 55 -3.44 5.47 2.50
N PHE A 56 -2.25 5.90 2.92
CA PHE A 56 -1.48 5.16 3.92
C PHE A 56 -1.13 6.01 5.14
N GLY A 57 -1.49 7.29 5.15
CA GLY A 57 -1.21 8.19 6.27
C GLY A 57 0.26 8.57 6.42
N PHE A 58 1.08 8.42 5.38
CA PHE A 58 2.48 8.83 5.44
C PHE A 58 2.60 10.36 5.56
N GLU A 59 3.64 10.81 6.23
CA GLU A 59 4.01 12.23 6.34
C GLU A 59 5.34 12.48 5.66
N GLN A 60 5.53 13.69 5.12
CA GLN A 60 6.78 14.03 4.46
C GLN A 60 7.86 14.40 5.48
N MET A 61 9.01 13.74 5.39
CA MET A 61 10.14 13.85 6.33
C MET A 61 11.33 14.59 5.71
N GLY A 62 11.09 15.54 4.80
CA GLY A 62 12.15 16.34 4.21
C GLY A 62 11.76 17.02 2.90
N PRO A 63 12.62 17.90 2.37
CA PRO A 63 12.39 18.57 1.10
C PRO A 63 12.51 17.61 -0.09
N LEU A 64 12.07 18.08 -1.26
CA LEU A 64 12.38 17.46 -2.54
C LEU A 64 13.90 17.41 -2.75
N ARG A 65 14.45 16.24 -3.09
CA ARG A 65 15.87 16.04 -3.40
C ARG A 65 16.02 15.20 -4.66
N THR A 66 17.13 15.33 -5.35
CA THR A 66 17.57 14.34 -6.34
C THR A 66 18.05 13.10 -5.59
N TYR A 67 17.71 11.91 -6.08
CA TYR A 67 18.06 10.67 -5.42
C TYR A 67 18.87 9.74 -6.32
N ARG A 68 20.16 9.62 -6.01
CA ARG A 68 21.14 8.87 -6.82
C ARG A 68 20.77 7.41 -7.05
N ALA A 69 20.13 6.77 -6.08
CA ALA A 69 19.71 5.36 -6.18
C ALA A 69 18.64 5.11 -7.25
N VAL A 70 17.98 6.16 -7.74
CA VAL A 70 16.93 6.10 -8.78
C VAL A 70 17.29 6.98 -9.98
N ASN A 71 18.56 6.95 -10.41
CA ASN A 71 19.07 7.71 -11.56
C ASN A 71 18.88 9.22 -11.41
N ASP A 72 19.20 9.75 -10.22
CA ASP A 72 19.09 11.17 -9.86
C ASP A 72 17.69 11.78 -10.04
N ALA A 73 16.66 10.93 -10.16
CA ALA A 73 15.28 11.37 -10.24
C ALA A 73 14.84 12.12 -8.97
N PRO A 74 13.88 13.06 -9.08
CA PRO A 74 13.32 13.75 -7.93
C PRO A 74 12.62 12.76 -6.99
N ALA A 75 12.90 12.87 -5.70
CA ALA A 75 12.29 12.06 -4.65
C ALA A 75 11.97 12.92 -3.41
N VAL A 76 10.88 12.55 -2.74
CA VAL A 76 10.55 13.03 -1.40
C VAL A 76 10.62 11.86 -0.42
N ALA A 77 11.20 12.10 0.75
CA ALA A 77 11.21 11.13 1.83
C ALA A 77 9.89 11.22 2.60
N LEU A 78 9.26 10.07 2.84
CA LEU A 78 8.04 9.94 3.61
C LEU A 78 8.24 8.96 4.77
N ARG A 79 7.51 9.17 5.87
CA ARG A 79 7.51 8.37 7.09
C ARG A 79 6.09 8.00 7.51
N LEU A 80 5.91 6.79 7.99
CA LEU A 80 4.71 6.32 8.68
C LEU A 80 5.11 5.84 10.08
N CYS A 81 4.55 6.47 11.11
CA CYS A 81 4.82 6.12 12.51
C CYS A 81 3.82 5.06 12.98
N LEU A 82 4.26 3.84 13.24
CA LEU A 82 3.36 2.71 13.49
C LEU A 82 2.59 2.84 14.82
N ALA A 83 3.08 3.65 15.76
CA ALA A 83 2.48 3.81 17.09
C ALA A 83 1.17 4.62 17.07
N ASP A 84 1.05 5.61 16.18
CA ASP A 84 -0.08 6.56 16.12
C ASP A 84 -0.88 6.45 14.81
N THR A 85 -0.39 5.68 13.84
CA THR A 85 -1.00 5.58 12.51
C THR A 85 -2.47 5.17 12.57
N GLU A 86 -2.82 4.13 13.32
CA GLU A 86 -4.22 3.66 13.38
C GLU A 86 -5.16 4.73 13.94
N GLU A 87 -4.74 5.41 15.01
CA GLU A 87 -5.54 6.47 15.63
C GLU A 87 -5.77 7.65 14.68
N ARG A 88 -4.71 8.12 14.01
CA ARG A 88 -4.80 9.19 13.01
C ARG A 88 -5.69 8.79 11.84
N TYR A 89 -5.52 7.56 11.36
CA TYR A 89 -6.28 7.03 10.24
C TYR A 89 -7.77 6.91 10.59
N ARG A 90 -8.07 6.47 11.81
CA ARG A 90 -9.43 6.42 12.37
C ARG A 90 -10.06 7.81 12.44
N ALA A 91 -9.30 8.83 12.86
CA ALA A 91 -9.80 10.20 12.96
C ALA A 91 -10.10 10.81 11.57
N GLU A 92 -9.29 10.51 10.55
CA GLU A 92 -9.46 11.04 9.21
C GLU A 92 -10.52 10.29 8.38
N TYR A 93 -10.59 8.97 8.50
CA TYR A 93 -11.40 8.10 7.63
C TYR A 93 -12.61 7.46 8.30
N GLY A 94 -12.75 7.59 9.62
CA GLY A 94 -13.76 6.90 10.42
C GLY A 94 -13.31 5.51 10.88
N ALA A 95 -13.97 4.98 11.92
CA ALA A 95 -13.65 3.69 12.51
C ALA A 95 -14.42 2.52 11.87
N GLY A 96 -13.83 1.33 11.93
CA GLY A 96 -14.53 0.05 11.74
C GLY A 96 -14.78 -0.39 10.28
N GLU A 97 -15.16 0.51 9.39
CA GLU A 97 -15.49 0.21 7.99
C GLU A 97 -14.55 0.89 6.97
N GLY A 98 -14.68 0.53 5.69
CA GLY A 98 -13.92 1.12 4.59
C GLY A 98 -12.39 0.97 4.75
N LEU A 99 -11.64 2.06 4.53
CA LEU A 99 -10.17 2.01 4.56
C LEU A 99 -9.62 1.62 5.93
N HIS A 100 -10.19 2.15 7.02
CA HIS A 100 -9.74 1.79 8.36
C HIS A 100 -9.93 0.29 8.61
N GLY A 101 -11.14 -0.20 8.33
CA GLY A 101 -11.45 -1.63 8.45
C GLY A 101 -10.55 -2.51 7.57
N PHE A 102 -10.23 -2.06 6.36
CA PHE A 102 -9.29 -2.77 5.48
C PHE A 102 -7.87 -2.79 6.04
N PHE A 103 -7.29 -1.64 6.42
CA PHE A 103 -5.88 -1.57 6.81
C PHE A 103 -5.59 -2.18 8.18
N PHE A 104 -6.43 -1.92 9.19
CA PHE A 104 -6.09 -2.25 10.58
C PHE A 104 -6.73 -3.53 11.09
N ARG A 105 -7.65 -4.14 10.33
CA ARG A 105 -8.13 -5.49 10.66
C ARG A 105 -6.95 -6.44 10.69
N GLN A 106 -6.72 -7.04 11.86
CA GLN A 106 -5.60 -7.96 12.11
C GLN A 106 -5.53 -9.01 11.01
N LEU A 107 -4.34 -9.14 10.44
CA LEU A 107 -4.00 -10.28 9.61
C LEU A 107 -3.61 -11.42 10.56
N VAL A 108 -4.38 -12.51 10.54
CA VAL A 108 -3.97 -13.77 11.17
C VAL A 108 -2.87 -14.36 10.29
N ALA A 109 -1.65 -13.91 10.49
CA ALA A 109 -0.49 -14.55 9.86
C ALA A 109 -0.03 -15.72 10.74
N PRO A 110 0.37 -16.86 10.14
CA PRO A 110 1.02 -17.95 10.87
C PRO A 110 2.26 -17.45 11.62
N PRO A 111 2.79 -18.21 12.60
CA PRO A 111 4.05 -17.88 13.26
C PRO A 111 5.10 -17.58 12.20
N LEU A 112 5.64 -16.36 12.21
CA LEU A 112 6.70 -15.96 11.31
C LEU A 112 8.00 -16.40 11.97
N GLU A 113 8.71 -17.34 11.34
CA GLU A 113 10.08 -17.65 11.74
C GLU A 113 10.92 -16.36 11.65
N PRO A 114 11.80 -16.09 12.64
CA PRO A 114 12.65 -14.91 12.62
C PRO A 114 13.43 -14.85 11.31
N LEU A 115 13.10 -13.84 10.54
CA LEU A 115 13.55 -13.68 9.18
C LEU A 115 15.06 -13.38 9.20
N ARG A 116 15.88 -14.36 8.80
CA ARG A 116 17.33 -14.19 8.73
C ARG A 116 17.64 -13.17 7.62
N ALA A 117 18.14 -12.00 8.05
CA ALA A 117 18.65 -10.92 7.20
C ALA A 117 17.60 -10.11 6.41
N GLY A 118 16.83 -9.27 7.10
CA GLY A 118 16.45 -7.93 6.64
C GLY A 118 15.48 -7.75 5.46
N ALA A 119 15.23 -8.78 4.65
CA ALA A 119 14.26 -8.78 3.57
C ALA A 119 13.07 -9.69 3.91
N MET A 120 11.87 -9.39 3.42
CA MET A 120 10.73 -10.31 3.58
C MET A 120 11.04 -11.63 2.84
N ASP A 121 11.03 -12.74 3.57
CA ASP A 121 11.24 -14.08 3.03
C ASP A 121 10.18 -14.32 1.94
N PRO A 122 10.58 -14.67 0.70
CA PRO A 122 9.64 -15.07 -0.33
C PRO A 122 8.64 -16.15 0.13
N ALA A 123 9.01 -17.04 1.07
CA ALA A 123 8.07 -17.99 1.63
C ALA A 123 7.03 -17.32 2.56
N ALA A 124 7.43 -16.35 3.39
CA ALA A 124 6.51 -15.54 4.19
C ALA A 124 5.58 -14.67 3.31
N ALA A 125 6.12 -14.07 2.24
CA ALA A 125 5.33 -13.32 1.26
C ALA A 125 4.31 -14.23 0.55
N ARG A 126 4.74 -15.43 0.11
CA ARG A 126 3.85 -16.44 -0.49
C ARG A 126 2.81 -16.94 0.50
N GLN A 127 3.17 -17.19 1.75
CA GLN A 127 2.21 -17.61 2.78
C GLN A 127 1.15 -16.54 3.03
N LEU A 128 1.56 -15.27 3.13
CA LEU A 128 0.62 -14.16 3.31
C LEU A 128 -0.30 -13.95 2.11
N LEU A 129 0.20 -14.17 0.88
CA LEU A 129 -0.63 -14.18 -0.33
C LEU A 129 -1.54 -15.43 -0.40
N ALA A 130 -1.05 -16.59 0.04
CA ALA A 130 -1.80 -17.84 0.09
C ALA A 130 -2.92 -17.82 1.15
N LEU A 131 -2.89 -16.90 2.11
CA LEU A 131 -4.02 -16.61 3.00
C LEU A 131 -5.19 -15.92 2.27
N ARG A 132 -4.98 -15.46 1.03
CA ARG A 132 -5.96 -14.77 0.18
C ARG A 132 -5.92 -15.27 -1.27
N PRO A 133 -6.22 -16.56 -1.52
CA PRO A 133 -6.23 -17.12 -2.87
C PRO A 133 -7.25 -16.41 -3.77
N ASP A 134 -8.34 -15.92 -3.20
CA ASP A 134 -9.35 -15.07 -3.84
C ASP A 134 -8.76 -13.78 -4.44
N LEU A 135 -7.76 -13.18 -3.76
CA LEU A 135 -7.05 -12.01 -4.28
C LEU A 135 -6.18 -12.41 -5.48
N VAL A 136 -5.42 -13.51 -5.38
CA VAL A 136 -4.56 -13.98 -6.48
C VAL A 136 -5.40 -14.32 -7.71
N GLU A 137 -6.49 -15.08 -7.54
CA GLU A 137 -7.39 -15.48 -8.63
C GLU A 137 -8.03 -14.28 -9.34
N ALA A 138 -8.46 -13.25 -8.61
CA ALA A 138 -9.00 -12.06 -9.27
C ALA A 138 -7.97 -11.08 -9.82
N LEU A 139 -6.75 -11.08 -9.28
CA LEU A 139 -5.64 -10.38 -9.91
C LEU A 139 -5.31 -11.00 -11.26
N GLU A 140 -5.37 -12.34 -11.36
CA GLU A 140 -5.24 -13.07 -12.62
C GLU A 140 -6.44 -12.85 -13.55
N ALA A 141 -7.66 -12.79 -13.01
CA ALA A 141 -8.87 -12.56 -13.81
C ALA A 141 -9.11 -11.08 -14.19
N GLY A 142 -8.44 -10.13 -13.53
CA GLY A 142 -8.60 -8.69 -13.76
C GLY A 142 -9.97 -8.12 -13.37
N ASP A 143 -10.68 -8.71 -12.39
CA ASP A 143 -12.07 -8.34 -12.01
C ASP A 143 -12.15 -7.10 -11.11
N PRO A 144 -12.64 -5.94 -11.59
CA PRO A 144 -12.77 -4.71 -10.80
C PRO A 144 -13.84 -4.79 -9.72
N GLY A 145 -14.85 -5.68 -9.88
CA GLY A 145 -15.88 -5.92 -8.87
C GLY A 145 -15.31 -6.60 -7.62
N LEU A 146 -14.20 -7.34 -7.75
CA LEU A 146 -13.55 -7.97 -6.62
C LEU A 146 -12.83 -6.94 -5.72
N VAL A 147 -12.35 -5.82 -6.27
CA VAL A 147 -11.78 -4.72 -5.47
C VAL A 147 -12.76 -4.31 -4.38
N GLY A 148 -14.02 -4.05 -4.73
CA GLY A 148 -15.03 -3.66 -3.76
C GLY A 148 -15.40 -4.75 -2.77
N ARG A 149 -15.45 -6.01 -3.21
CA ARG A 149 -15.73 -7.16 -2.33
C ARG A 149 -14.59 -7.42 -1.32
N LEU A 150 -13.33 -7.32 -1.75
CA LEU A 150 -12.17 -7.64 -0.92
C LEU A 150 -11.77 -6.55 0.05
N THR A 151 -12.06 -5.31 -0.31
CA THR A 151 -11.70 -4.14 0.50
C THR A 151 -12.90 -3.57 1.26
N GLY A 152 -14.13 -4.05 0.99
CA GLY A 152 -15.37 -3.45 1.49
C GLY A 152 -15.61 -2.05 0.93
N TRP A 153 -15.03 -1.75 -0.23
CA TRP A 153 -14.79 -0.39 -0.72
C TRP A 153 -15.51 -0.15 -2.03
N HIS A 154 -16.57 0.67 -2.00
CA HIS A 154 -17.19 1.13 -3.24
C HIS A 154 -16.30 2.20 -3.88
N LEU A 155 -15.71 1.86 -5.04
CA LEU A 155 -14.79 2.70 -5.80
C LEU A 155 -15.26 4.13 -6.15
N PRO A 156 -16.57 4.44 -6.26
CA PRO A 156 -17.04 5.83 -6.33
C PRO A 156 -16.56 6.69 -5.15
N THR A 157 -16.45 6.11 -3.95
CA THR A 157 -15.96 6.79 -2.74
C THR A 157 -14.44 6.95 -2.73
N ALA A 158 -13.72 6.20 -3.58
CA ALA A 158 -12.27 6.22 -3.72
C ALA A 158 -11.76 7.30 -4.69
N ARG A 159 -12.58 7.76 -5.63
CA ARG A 159 -12.21 8.83 -6.61
C ARG A 159 -11.67 10.08 -5.93
N ARG A 160 -12.17 10.45 -4.74
CA ARG A 160 -11.67 11.61 -3.96
C ARG A 160 -10.21 11.46 -3.50
N PHE A 161 -9.70 10.23 -3.47
CA PHE A 161 -8.35 9.91 -2.99
C PHE A 161 -7.36 9.62 -4.11
N LEU A 162 -7.84 9.24 -5.29
CA LEU A 162 -7.02 9.08 -6.47
C LEU A 162 -6.50 10.45 -6.95
N PRO A 163 -5.26 10.52 -7.47
CA PRO A 163 -4.84 11.71 -8.21
C PRO A 163 -5.77 11.91 -9.41
N GLU A 164 -6.01 13.18 -9.77
CA GLU A 164 -6.66 13.50 -11.03
C GLU A 164 -5.87 12.79 -12.14
N PRO A 165 -6.53 12.03 -13.03
CA PRO A 165 -5.82 11.43 -14.15
C PRO A 165 -5.11 12.55 -14.94
N PRO A 166 -3.85 12.37 -15.36
CA PRO A 166 -3.22 13.31 -16.28
C PRO A 166 -4.13 13.54 -17.48
N THR A 167 -4.17 14.77 -18.00
CA THR A 167 -5.02 15.14 -19.13
C THR A 167 -4.74 14.19 -20.32
N GLY A 168 -5.74 13.40 -20.73
CA GLY A 168 -5.61 12.38 -21.77
C GLY A 168 -5.35 10.94 -21.28
N TRP A 169 -5.28 10.71 -19.97
CA TRP A 169 -5.15 9.38 -19.37
C TRP A 169 -6.51 8.91 -18.83
N MET A 170 -7.09 7.84 -19.39
CA MET A 170 -8.22 7.14 -18.78
C MET A 170 -7.71 5.81 -18.21
N PRO A 171 -7.52 5.67 -16.87
CA PRO A 171 -7.31 4.35 -16.33
C PRO A 171 -8.60 3.54 -16.56
N ALA A 172 -8.47 2.29 -17.00
CA ALA A 172 -9.58 1.40 -17.32
C ALA A 172 -10.64 1.28 -16.20
N PHE A 173 -10.27 1.66 -14.98
CA PHE A 173 -11.12 1.66 -13.81
C PHE A 173 -12.11 2.86 -13.73
N VAL A 174 -11.86 3.98 -14.41
CA VAL A 174 -12.66 5.23 -14.31
C VAL A 174 -13.86 5.26 -15.27
N ALA A 175 -13.97 4.29 -16.17
CA ALA A 175 -14.96 4.22 -17.25
C ALA A 175 -16.19 3.32 -16.97
N ALA A 176 -16.43 2.90 -15.72
CA ALA A 176 -17.62 2.15 -15.31
C ALA A 176 -18.47 2.93 -14.29
#